data_AF-A0A7W0TMD2-F1
#
_entry.id   AF-A0A7W0TMD2-F1
#
_cell.length_a   1.000
_cell.length_b   1.000
_cell.length_c   1.000
_cell.angle_alpha   90.00
_cell.angle_beta   90.00
_cell.angle_gamma   90.00
#
_symmetry.space_group_name_H-M   'P 1'
#
loop_
_entity.id
_entity.type
_entity.pdbx_description
1 polymer ?
#
loop_
_entity_poly.entity_id
_entity_poly.type
_entity_poly.pdbx_seq_one_letter_code
_entity_poly.pdbx_strand_id
1 'polypeptide(L)' 'MTGSTVVIVGASVGGVRTAQALRRESYAGRIILIGAESELPYDKPPLSKQFLAGAWPAERVLL' A
#
# COMPACT_ATOMS: atom_id res chain seq x y z
N MET A 1 15.50 -13.98 -20.46
CA MET A 1 14.19 -14.32 -19.86
C MET A 1 13.66 -13.09 -19.14
N THR A 2 12.60 -12.48 -19.65
CA THR A 2 11.87 -11.42 -18.93
C THR A 2 11.23 -12.06 -17.71
N GLY A 3 11.63 -11.67 -16.49
CA GLY A 3 11.01 -12.18 -15.27
C GLY A 3 9.50 -11.91 -15.28
N SER A 4 8.70 -12.84 -14.74
CA SER A 4 7.25 -12.69 -14.63
C SER A 4 6.90 -11.37 -13.93
N THR A 5 5.82 -10.72 -14.37
CA THR A 5 5.34 -9.45 -13.79
C THR A 5 3.97 -9.67 -13.14
N VAL A 6 3.81 -9.20 -11.91
CA VAL A 6 2.52 -9.11 -11.22
C VAL A 6 2.08 -7.66 -11.16
N VAL A 7 0.83 -7.40 -11.57
CA VAL A 7 0.19 -6.09 -11.49
C VAL A 7 -0.92 -6.17 -10.45
N ILE A 8 -0.90 -5.24 -9.48
CA ILE A 8 -1.88 -5.12 -8.41
C ILE A 8 -2.61 -3.78 -8.61
N VAL A 9 -3.92 -3.84 -8.84
CA VAL A 9 -4.77 -2.64 -8.97
C VAL A 9 -5.44 -2.38 -7.62
N GLY A 10 -5.09 -1.25 -7.01
CA GLY A 10 -5.55 -0.82 -5.69
C GLY A 10 -4.40 -0.67 -4.69
N ALA A 11 -3.94 0.56 -4.46
CA ALA A 11 -2.83 0.89 -3.56
C ALA A 11 -3.25 1.15 -2.09
N SER A 12 -4.33 0.52 -1.62
CA SER A 12 -4.71 0.56 -0.21
C SER A 12 -4.14 -0.66 0.54
N VAL A 13 -4.59 -0.91 1.78
CA VAL A 13 -4.06 -1.97 2.66
C VAL A 13 -4.01 -3.34 1.97
N GLY A 14 -5.04 -3.70 1.20
CA GLY A 14 -5.05 -4.97 0.45
C GLY A 14 -3.87 -5.10 -0.51
N GLY A 15 -3.72 -4.15 -1.44
CA GLY A 15 -2.67 -4.24 -2.44
C GLY A 15 -1.25 -4.07 -1.88
N VAL A 16 -1.07 -3.19 -0.89
CA VAL A 16 0.23 -3.06 -0.20
C VAL A 16 0.60 -4.36 0.50
N ARG A 17 -0.33 -4.98 1.25
CA ARG A 17 -0.07 -6.25 1.95
C ARG A 17 0.20 -7.40 0.97
N THR A 18 -0.49 -7.45 -0.17
CA THR A 18 -0.20 -8.42 -1.23
C THR A 18 1.20 -8.22 -1.81
N ALA A 19 1.59 -6.99 -2.14
CA ALA A 19 2.93 -6.69 -2.66
C ALA A 19 4.03 -7.07 -1.66
N GLN A 20 3.83 -6.74 -0.38
CA GLN A 20 4.74 -7.10 0.70
C GLN A 20 4.81 -8.63 0.89
N ALA A 21 3.67 -9.32 0.83
CA ALA A 21 3.62 -10.79 0.95
C ALA A 21 4.40 -11.45 -0.18
N LEU A 22 4.20 -11.03 -1.44
CA LEU A 22 4.97 -11.54 -2.58
C LEU A 22 6.48 -11.42 -2.34
N ARG A 23 6.94 -10.27 -1.82
CA ARG A 23 8.37 -10.10 -1.51
C ARG A 23 8.85 -10.97 -0.35
N ARG A 24 8.05 -11.11 0.71
CA ARG A 24 8.35 -12.02 1.84
C ARG A 24 8.44 -13.48 1.39
N GLU A 25 7.56 -13.91 0.49
CA GLU A 25 7.53 -15.24 -0.11
C GLU A 25 8.53 -15.40 -1.28
N SER A 26 9.55 -14.55 -1.34
CA SER A 26 10.65 -14.63 -2.33
C SER A 26 10.22 -14.56 -3.80
N TYR A 27 9.10 -13.93 -4.11
CA TYR A 27 8.75 -13.61 -5.50
C TYR A 27 9.80 -12.63 -6.06
N ALA A 28 10.61 -13.10 -7.00
CA ALA A 28 11.69 -12.32 -7.62
C ALA A 28 11.24 -11.49 -8.84
N GLY A 29 10.00 -11.68 -9.31
CA GLY A 29 9.46 -10.98 -10.47
C GLY A 29 9.19 -9.50 -10.21
N ARG A 30 8.89 -8.75 -11.27
CA ARG A 30 8.49 -7.34 -11.16
C ARG A 30 7.11 -7.25 -10.51
N ILE A 31 6.95 -6.34 -9.56
CA ILE A 31 5.65 -6.02 -8.96
C ILE A 31 5.32 -4.58 -9.35
N ILE A 32 4.12 -4.35 -9.88
CA ILE A 32 3.57 -3.02 -10.17
C ILE A 32 2.33 -2.84 -9.30
N LEU A 33 2.32 -1.82 -8.45
CA LEU A 33 1.16 -1.42 -7.66
C LEU A 33 0.58 -0.15 -8.27
N ILE A 34 -0.71 -0.17 -8.63
CA ILE A 34 -1.41 0.95 -9.25
C ILE A 34 -2.44 1.49 -8.26
N GLY A 35 -2.28 2.75 -7.87
CA GLY A 35 -3.26 3.52 -7.11
C GLY A 35 -4.01 4.50 -8.00
N ALA A 36 -5.25 4.83 -7.63
CA ALA A 36 -6.00 5.92 -8.26
C ALA A 36 -5.71 7.28 -7.60
N GLU A 37 -5.16 7.26 -6.38
CA GLU A 37 -4.82 8.42 -5.57
C GLU A 37 -3.36 8.80 -5.81
N SER A 38 -3.02 10.11 -5.78
CA SER A 38 -1.65 10.62 -5.94
C SER A 38 -0.78 10.45 -4.68
N GLU A 39 -1.43 10.32 -3.53
CA GLU A 39 -0.77 10.19 -2.24
C GLU A 39 -0.13 8.81 -2.08
N LEU A 40 0.91 8.75 -1.24
CA LEU A 40 1.47 7.46 -0.81
C LEU A 40 0.39 6.61 -0.13
N PRO A 41 0.44 5.28 -0.24
CA PRO A 41 -0.50 4.40 0.46
C PRO A 41 -0.61 4.72 1.95
N TYR A 42 -1.84 4.82 2.45
CA TYR A 42 -2.14 5.16 3.83
C TYR A 42 -3.30 4.32 4.38
N ASP A 43 -3.38 4.25 5.70
CA ASP A 43 -4.40 3.55 6.44
C ASP A 43 -5.65 4.42 6.58
N LYS A 44 -6.79 3.89 6.15
CA LYS A 44 -8.08 4.61 6.11
C LYS A 44 -8.79 4.67 7.48
N PRO A 45 -8.74 3.65 8.37
CA PRO A 45 -9.43 3.68 9.66
C PRO A 45 -9.05 4.81 10.62
N PRO A 46 -7.78 5.27 10.74
CA PRO A 46 -7.43 6.41 11.57
C PRO A 46 -7.99 7.74 11.06
N LEU A 47 -8.30 7.83 9.76
CA LEU A 47 -8.81 9.06 9.15
C LEU A 47 -10.14 9.52 9.72
N SER A 48 -11.00 8.60 10.17
CA SER A 48 -12.28 8.94 10.81
C SER A 48 -12.18 9.05 12.33
N LYS A 49 -10.96 8.93 12.90
CA LYS A 49 -10.73 8.80 14.34
C LYS A 49 -9.57 9.69 14.79
N GLN A 50 -8.39 9.13 15.02
CA GLN A 50 -7.25 9.83 15.61
C GLN A 50 -6.78 11.00 14.74
N PHE A 51 -6.79 10.84 13.42
CA PHE A 51 -6.41 11.91 12.51
C PHE A 51 -7.47 13.02 12.49
N LEU A 52 -8.76 12.67 12.37
CA LEU A 52 -9.85 13.65 12.42
C LEU A 52 -9.93 14.40 13.76
N ALA A 53 -9.58 13.72 14.86
CA ALA A 53 -9.50 14.31 16.18
C ALA A 53 -8.24 15.17 16.40
N GLY A 54 -7.36 15.29 15.41
CA GLY A 54 -6.10 16.03 15.50
C GLY A 54 -5.04 15.39 16.39
N ALA A 55 -5.25 14.14 16.83
CA ALA A 55 -4.34 13.43 17.72
C ALA A 55 -3.14 12.82 16.99
N TRP A 56 -3.30 12.53 15.69
CA TRP A 56 -2.24 11.95 14.85
C TRP A 56 -1.87 12.91 13.71
N PRO A 57 -0.57 13.08 13.42
CA PRO A 57 -0.14 13.80 12.23
C PRO A 57 -0.26 12.91 10.98
N ALA A 58 -0.17 13.49 9.78
CA ALA A 58 -0.41 12.81 8.51
C ALA A 58 0.59 11.67 8.25
N GLU A 59 1.84 11.81 8.69
CA GLU A 59 2.89 10.80 8.48
C GLU A 59 2.56 9.50 9.23
N ARG A 60 1.79 9.57 10.31
CA ARG A 60 1.41 8.42 11.12
C ARG A 60 0.35 7.53 10.45
N VAL A 61 -0.31 8.02 9.40
CA VAL A 61 -1.29 7.22 8.65
C VAL A 61 -0.69 6.50 7.45
N LEU A 62 0.59 6.70 7.11
CA LEU A 62 1.22 6.04 5.96
C LEU A 62 1.43 4.52 6.20
N LEU A 63 1.38 3.72 5.12
CA LEU A 63 1.51 2.24 5.11
C LEU A 63 2.92 1.71 4.80
#